data_AF-M0AAZ2-F1
#
_entry.id   AF-M0AAZ2-F1
#
_cell.length_a   1.000
_cell.length_b   1.000
_cell.length_c   1.000
_cell.angle_alpha   90.00
_cell.angle_beta   90.00
_cell.angle_gamma   90.00
#
_symmetry.space_group_name_H-M   'P 1'
#
loop_
_entity.id
_entity.type
_entity.pdbx_description
1 polymer ?
#
loop_
_entity_poly.entity_id
_entity_poly.type
_entity_poly.pdbx_seq_one_letter_code
_entity_poly.pdbx_strand_id
1 'polypeptide(L)'
;MSDKNPWTDILGFTDLGTDEREQTLDEVKELIKSLGNEHPEVFEDWDIDAGDYQRELKDAIFSLGGTFRQTHGADNEDIVREVFLEPAEEQGHLSFTDQRGSERIDFKGRLKGTEDIFAMDVKGGEGQSIGHLLVPTNTNTLMLWSERNARNTKSPSSRLNEVINRAVRWGLNQDEDPRYMIIRDPPAGARTENGRVIPDVIVFPNEYPSPNNPDPKMPALDDLHFAEVLFKVTTGIGDLNDEQCLKHVWWHEMRYDSRDGGKIDKNIYNAYDNGIELRTQAIDYSRISDVA
;
A
#
# COMPACT_ATOMS: atom_id res chain seq x y z
N MET A 1 4.94 8.58 33.02
CA MET A 1 4.18 7.57 32.25
C MET A 1 4.88 7.52 30.91
N SER A 2 5.40 6.37 30.46
CA SER A 2 5.99 6.32 29.12
C SER A 2 4.87 6.60 28.12
N ASP A 3 4.99 7.65 27.33
CA ASP A 3 4.06 7.91 26.24
C ASP A 3 4.08 6.69 25.33
N LYS A 4 2.98 5.92 25.34
CA LYS A 4 2.81 4.78 24.45
C LYS A 4 2.86 5.31 23.03
N ASN A 5 3.66 4.69 22.17
CA ASN A 5 3.69 5.05 20.76
C ASN A 5 2.42 4.49 20.11
N PRO A 6 1.49 5.34 19.62
CA PRO A 6 0.21 4.86 19.09
C PRO A 6 0.39 3.91 17.90
N TRP A 7 1.45 4.08 17.09
CA TRP A 7 1.69 3.22 15.94
C TRP A 7 2.05 1.79 16.32
N THR A 8 2.91 1.60 17.32
CA THR A 8 3.38 0.27 17.72
C THR A 8 2.51 -0.33 18.81
N ASP A 9 2.15 0.45 19.83
CA ASP A 9 1.55 -0.06 21.06
C ASP A 9 0.02 -0.16 20.98
N ILE A 10 -0.61 0.63 20.10
CA ILE A 10 -2.06 0.68 19.93
C ILE A 10 -2.47 0.01 18.62
N LEU A 11 -1.85 0.43 17.51
CA LEU A 11 -2.17 -0.06 16.18
C LEU A 11 -1.39 -1.32 15.78
N GLY A 12 -0.34 -1.69 16.53
CA GLY A 12 0.37 -2.96 16.33
C GLY A 12 1.34 -3.00 15.15
N PHE A 13 1.69 -1.85 14.56
CA PHE A 13 2.71 -1.79 13.51
C PHE A 13 4.09 -2.13 14.07
N THR A 14 4.94 -2.67 13.20
CA THR A 14 6.37 -2.82 13.49
C THR A 14 7.12 -1.61 12.93
N ASP A 15 7.82 -0.88 13.79
CA ASP A 15 8.69 0.20 13.33
C ASP A 15 9.98 -0.36 12.73
N LEU A 16 10.19 -0.11 11.44
CA LEU A 16 11.42 -0.50 10.74
C LEU A 16 12.46 0.62 10.70
N GLY A 17 12.09 1.85 11.08
CA GLY A 17 12.96 3.04 11.08
C GLY A 17 13.69 3.24 12.41
N THR A 18 14.17 2.16 13.04
CA THR A 18 14.94 2.23 14.28
C THR A 18 16.43 2.45 13.98
N ASP A 19 17.10 3.33 14.74
CA ASP A 19 18.54 3.63 14.62
C ASP A 19 19.42 2.37 14.56
N GLU A 20 19.11 1.36 15.38
CA GLU A 20 19.83 0.07 15.42
C GLU A 20 19.78 -0.67 14.07
N ARG A 21 18.66 -0.58 13.36
CA ARG A 21 18.46 -1.27 12.08
C ARG A 21 19.09 -0.52 10.92
N GLU A 22 19.07 0.82 10.98
CA GLU A 22 19.85 1.65 10.04
C GLU A 22 21.33 1.37 10.20
N GLN A 23 21.84 1.36 11.44
CA GLN A 23 23.22 1.00 11.73
C GLN A 23 23.56 -0.43 11.25
N THR A 24 22.71 -1.42 11.55
CA THR A 24 22.91 -2.81 11.09
C THR A 24 22.94 -2.91 9.57
N LEU A 25 22.06 -2.19 8.87
CA LEU A 25 22.02 -2.17 7.40
C LEU A 25 23.28 -1.57 6.81
N ASP A 26 23.78 -0.49 7.40
CA ASP A 26 25.00 0.14 6.94
C ASP A 26 26.23 -0.70 7.26
N GLU A 27 26.29 -1.35 8.43
CA GLU A 27 27.31 -2.34 8.78
C GLU A 27 27.32 -3.53 7.80
N VAL A 28 26.14 -4.08 7.46
CA VAL A 28 26.02 -5.17 6.48
C VAL A 28 26.45 -4.71 5.08
N LYS A 29 26.07 -3.50 4.66
CA LYS A 29 26.51 -2.95 3.36
C LYS A 29 28.02 -2.76 3.32
N GLU A 30 28.60 -2.22 4.39
CA GLU A 30 30.05 -2.04 4.48
C GLU A 30 30.76 -3.40 4.48
N LEU A 31 30.26 -4.39 5.23
CA LEU A 31 30.78 -5.75 5.20
C LEU A 31 30.70 -6.35 3.79
N ILE A 32 29.57 -6.24 3.09
CA ILE A 32 29.42 -6.75 1.72
C ILE A 32 30.42 -6.08 0.77
N LYS A 33 30.61 -4.76 0.89
CA LYS A 33 31.58 -3.99 0.10
C LYS A 33 33.02 -4.36 0.43
N SER A 34 33.31 -4.62 1.69
CA SER A 34 34.68 -4.87 2.16
C SER A 34 35.07 -6.34 2.12
N LEU A 35 34.11 -7.27 2.01
CA LEU A 35 34.33 -8.73 2.10
C LEU A 35 35.49 -9.24 1.25
N GLY A 36 35.54 -8.89 -0.04
CA GLY A 36 36.63 -9.32 -0.93
C GLY A 36 38.00 -8.67 -0.64
N ASN A 37 38.04 -7.58 0.11
CA ASN A 37 39.28 -6.88 0.45
C ASN A 37 39.76 -7.21 1.87
N GLU A 38 38.85 -7.29 2.83
CA GLU A 38 39.12 -7.47 4.26
C GLU A 38 39.08 -8.94 4.68
N HIS A 39 38.32 -9.77 3.97
CA HIS A 39 38.12 -11.19 4.28
C HIS A 39 38.30 -12.10 3.04
N PRO A 40 39.45 -12.03 2.34
CA PRO A 40 39.70 -12.86 1.16
C PRO A 40 39.68 -14.37 1.47
N GLU A 41 39.93 -14.76 2.72
CA GLU A 41 39.91 -16.15 3.18
C GLU A 41 38.55 -16.82 3.01
N VAL A 42 37.45 -16.05 3.01
CA VAL A 42 36.08 -16.58 2.86
C VAL A 42 35.87 -17.25 1.49
N PHE A 43 36.69 -16.88 0.51
CA PHE A 43 36.60 -17.34 -0.88
C PHE A 43 37.47 -18.56 -1.18
N GLU A 44 38.31 -19.02 -0.23
CA GLU A 44 39.26 -20.12 -0.46
C GLU A 44 38.60 -21.46 -0.83
N ASP A 45 37.37 -21.68 -0.35
CA ASP A 45 36.59 -22.91 -0.60
C ASP A 45 35.56 -22.78 -1.74
N TRP A 46 35.58 -21.66 -2.49
CA TRP A 46 34.57 -21.37 -3.51
C TRP A 46 35.20 -21.24 -4.90
N ASP A 47 34.40 -21.50 -5.95
CA ASP A 47 34.80 -21.35 -7.37
C ASP A 47 34.90 -19.88 -7.83
N ILE A 48 34.87 -18.91 -6.89
CA ILE A 48 34.99 -17.48 -7.16
C ILE A 48 36.08 -16.91 -6.26
N ASP A 49 37.03 -16.18 -6.83
CA ASP A 49 38.06 -15.51 -6.05
C ASP A 49 37.60 -14.13 -5.55
N ALA A 50 38.32 -13.58 -4.56
CA ALA A 50 37.96 -12.31 -3.95
C ALA A 50 38.01 -11.12 -4.94
N GLY A 51 38.85 -11.19 -5.98
CA GLY A 51 38.97 -10.18 -7.03
C GLY A 51 37.82 -10.23 -8.03
N ASP A 52 37.36 -11.44 -8.37
CA ASP A 52 36.18 -11.72 -9.16
C ASP A 52 34.94 -11.23 -8.41
N TYR A 53 34.81 -11.52 -7.12
CA TYR A 53 33.75 -10.98 -6.28
C TYR A 53 33.72 -9.45 -6.29
N GLN A 54 34.87 -8.77 -6.12
CA GLN A 54 34.91 -7.30 -6.16
C GLN A 54 34.54 -6.71 -7.52
N ARG A 55 34.92 -7.38 -8.61
CA ARG A 55 34.58 -6.96 -9.97
C ARG A 55 33.07 -7.10 -10.22
N GLU A 56 32.50 -8.26 -9.90
CA GLU A 56 31.07 -8.52 -10.05
C GLU A 56 30.23 -7.67 -9.09
N LEU A 57 30.69 -7.42 -7.85
CA LEU A 57 30.01 -6.56 -6.90
C LEU A 57 29.96 -5.11 -7.41
N LYS A 58 31.02 -4.60 -8.01
CA LYS A 58 31.03 -3.27 -8.62
C LYS A 58 29.98 -3.18 -9.74
N ASP A 59 29.91 -4.18 -10.60
CA ASP A 59 28.93 -4.24 -11.69
C ASP A 59 27.50 -4.44 -11.16
N ALA A 60 27.34 -5.21 -10.07
CA ALA A 60 26.09 -5.40 -9.35
C ALA A 60 25.62 -4.13 -8.62
N ILE A 61 26.52 -3.33 -8.03
CA ILE A 61 26.21 -2.03 -7.40
C ILE A 61 25.77 -1.01 -8.45
N PHE A 62 26.42 -0.99 -9.63
CA PHE A 62 25.96 -0.20 -10.77
C PHE A 62 24.59 -0.67 -11.29
N SER A 63 24.30 -1.97 -11.21
CA SER A 63 22.99 -2.55 -11.53
C SER A 63 21.94 -2.33 -10.42
N LEU A 64 22.32 -2.25 -9.15
CA LEU A 64 21.45 -1.95 -8.00
C LEU A 64 20.97 -0.49 -8.04
N GLY A 65 21.69 0.38 -8.74
CA GLY A 65 21.24 1.73 -9.11
C GLY A 65 20.27 1.78 -10.30
N GLY A 66 19.83 0.65 -10.87
CA GLY A 66 19.00 0.71 -12.08
C GLY A 66 18.17 -0.49 -12.55
N THR A 67 18.41 -1.75 -12.16
CA THR A 67 17.81 -2.85 -12.94
C THR A 67 17.62 -4.23 -12.30
N PHE A 68 17.91 -4.47 -11.02
CA PHE A 68 17.49 -5.74 -10.39
C PHE A 68 16.05 -5.65 -9.87
N ARG A 69 15.08 -5.77 -10.80
CA ARG A 69 13.72 -6.18 -10.47
C ARG A 69 13.79 -7.61 -9.92
N GLN A 70 13.23 -7.84 -8.74
CA GLN A 70 13.05 -9.17 -8.17
C GLN A 70 12.58 -10.16 -9.24
N THR A 71 13.44 -11.14 -9.55
CA THR A 71 13.10 -12.30 -10.37
C THR A 71 12.45 -13.34 -9.47
N HIS A 72 11.18 -13.64 -9.74
CA HIS A 72 10.38 -14.75 -9.17
C HIS A 72 10.07 -14.68 -7.67
N GLY A 73 9.42 -13.60 -7.24
CA GLY A 73 8.41 -13.68 -6.16
C GLY A 73 7.05 -14.05 -6.77
N ALA A 74 6.11 -14.58 -5.97
CA ALA A 74 4.72 -14.68 -6.40
C ALA A 74 4.24 -13.31 -6.91
N ASP A 75 3.49 -13.30 -8.02
CA ASP A 75 2.92 -12.06 -8.56
C ASP A 75 2.05 -11.41 -7.47
N ASN A 76 2.05 -10.08 -7.33
CA ASN A 76 1.29 -9.45 -6.24
C ASN A 76 -0.21 -9.78 -6.38
N GLU A 77 -0.66 -9.91 -7.61
CA GLU A 77 -1.96 -10.33 -8.06
C GLU A 77 -2.29 -11.75 -7.58
N ASP A 78 -1.33 -12.68 -7.64
CA ASP A 78 -1.51 -14.02 -7.08
C ASP A 78 -1.64 -13.97 -5.56
N ILE A 79 -0.87 -13.11 -4.87
CA ILE A 79 -0.99 -12.92 -3.42
C ILE A 79 -2.39 -12.40 -3.07
N VAL A 80 -2.90 -11.39 -3.78
CA VAL A 80 -4.26 -10.86 -3.56
C VAL A 80 -5.30 -11.94 -3.77
N ARG A 81 -5.15 -12.72 -4.85
CA ARG A 81 -6.05 -13.81 -5.18
C ARG A 81 -6.08 -14.87 -4.07
N GLU A 82 -4.93 -15.36 -3.64
CA GLU A 82 -4.81 -16.42 -2.63
C GLU A 82 -5.19 -15.95 -1.21
N VAL A 83 -4.83 -14.72 -0.83
CA VAL A 83 -5.05 -14.20 0.53
C VAL A 83 -6.48 -13.71 0.74
N PHE A 84 -7.13 -13.21 -0.31
CA PHE A 84 -8.42 -12.56 -0.18
C PHE A 84 -9.48 -13.08 -1.16
N LEU A 85 -9.27 -12.96 -2.48
CA LEU A 85 -10.35 -13.16 -3.45
C LEU A 85 -10.87 -14.61 -3.48
N GLU A 86 -9.99 -15.60 -3.54
CA GLU A 86 -10.36 -17.02 -3.53
C GLU A 86 -11.05 -17.40 -2.21
N PRO A 87 -10.48 -17.13 -1.01
CA PRO A 87 -11.18 -17.40 0.24
C PRO A 87 -12.53 -16.69 0.37
N ALA A 88 -12.65 -15.45 -0.13
CA ALA A 88 -13.90 -14.69 -0.10
C ALA A 88 -14.96 -15.30 -1.03
N GLU A 89 -14.56 -15.77 -2.21
CA GLU A 89 -15.45 -16.46 -3.15
C GLU A 89 -15.88 -17.84 -2.62
N GLU A 90 -14.96 -18.63 -2.06
CA GLU A 90 -15.25 -19.94 -1.46
C GLU A 90 -16.22 -19.85 -0.29
N GLN A 91 -16.07 -18.81 0.55
CA GLN A 91 -16.99 -18.49 1.64
C GLN A 91 -18.31 -17.87 1.14
N GLY A 92 -18.40 -17.58 -0.15
CA GLY A 92 -19.58 -17.05 -0.79
C GLY A 92 -19.87 -15.60 -0.40
N HIS A 93 -18.86 -14.78 -0.15
CA HIS A 93 -19.00 -13.35 0.12
C HIS A 93 -18.94 -12.49 -1.15
N LEU A 94 -18.24 -12.95 -2.17
CA LEU A 94 -18.13 -12.27 -3.46
C LEU A 94 -18.00 -13.29 -4.60
N SER A 95 -18.03 -12.80 -5.83
CA SER A 95 -17.56 -13.51 -7.02
C SER A 95 -16.58 -12.61 -7.75
N PHE A 96 -15.54 -13.16 -8.37
CA PHE A 96 -14.59 -12.37 -9.13
C PHE A 96 -14.18 -13.03 -10.45
N THR A 97 -13.56 -12.24 -11.31
CA THR A 97 -12.94 -12.68 -12.55
C THR A 97 -11.54 -12.08 -12.60
N ASP A 98 -10.59 -12.96 -12.87
CA ASP A 98 -9.21 -12.60 -13.18
C ASP A 98 -9.15 -12.10 -14.62
N GLN A 99 -8.82 -10.81 -14.79
CA GLN A 99 -8.79 -10.15 -16.10
C GLN A 99 -7.36 -9.88 -16.61
N ARG A 100 -6.35 -10.45 -15.91
CA ARG A 100 -4.94 -10.31 -16.26
C ARG A 100 -4.71 -10.67 -17.73
N GLY A 101 -4.34 -9.67 -18.54
CA GLY A 101 -3.97 -9.84 -19.95
C GLY A 101 -5.05 -9.52 -21.01
N SER A 102 -6.27 -9.16 -20.62
CA SER A 102 -7.34 -8.81 -21.59
C SER A 102 -7.97 -7.43 -21.38
N GLU A 103 -7.89 -6.88 -20.16
CA GLU A 103 -8.31 -5.53 -19.81
C GLU A 103 -7.24 -4.83 -18.94
N ARG A 104 -7.34 -3.50 -18.77
CA ARG A 104 -6.37 -2.70 -18.01
C ARG A 104 -6.59 -2.72 -16.49
N ILE A 105 -7.36 -3.67 -15.99
CA ILE A 105 -7.68 -3.88 -14.58
C ILE A 105 -7.37 -5.35 -14.24
N ASP A 106 -6.82 -5.62 -13.04
CA ASP A 106 -6.38 -6.96 -12.68
C ASP A 106 -7.55 -7.87 -12.31
N PHE A 107 -8.49 -7.36 -11.49
CA PHE A 107 -9.65 -8.11 -11.04
C PHE A 107 -10.93 -7.29 -11.15
N LYS A 108 -12.03 -7.98 -11.45
CA LYS A 108 -13.38 -7.43 -11.40
C LYS A 108 -14.31 -8.41 -10.72
N GLY A 109 -15.23 -7.92 -9.91
CA GLY A 109 -16.14 -8.79 -9.18
C GLY A 109 -17.40 -8.11 -8.71
N ARG A 110 -18.17 -8.86 -7.92
CA ARG A 110 -19.43 -8.43 -7.32
C ARG A 110 -19.47 -8.89 -5.87
N LEU A 111 -19.86 -7.99 -4.97
CA LEU A 111 -20.13 -8.33 -3.57
C LEU A 111 -21.51 -9.00 -3.46
N LYS A 112 -21.56 -10.18 -2.84
CA LYS A 112 -22.81 -10.93 -2.72
C LYS A 112 -23.74 -10.26 -1.70
N GLY A 113 -25.03 -10.24 -2.02
CA GLY A 113 -26.03 -9.58 -1.17
C GLY A 113 -26.12 -8.06 -1.37
N THR A 114 -25.30 -7.51 -2.27
CA THR A 114 -25.34 -6.11 -2.70
C THR A 114 -25.45 -6.03 -4.22
N GLU A 115 -25.71 -4.83 -4.76
CA GLU A 115 -25.62 -4.58 -6.20
C GLU A 115 -24.20 -4.16 -6.63
N ASP A 116 -23.26 -4.04 -5.68
CA ASP A 116 -21.95 -3.44 -5.89
C ASP A 116 -21.04 -4.30 -6.76
N ILE A 117 -20.60 -3.70 -7.86
CA ILE A 117 -19.56 -4.21 -8.75
C ILE A 117 -18.26 -3.49 -8.41
N PHE A 118 -17.22 -4.27 -8.11
CA PHE A 118 -15.89 -3.72 -7.85
C PHE A 118 -14.93 -4.00 -8.99
N ALA A 119 -13.97 -3.08 -9.14
CA ALA A 119 -12.78 -3.22 -9.96
C ALA A 119 -11.58 -3.02 -9.05
N MET A 120 -10.59 -3.92 -9.10
CA MET A 120 -9.40 -3.86 -8.27
C MET A 120 -8.16 -3.92 -9.13
N ASP A 121 -7.27 -2.97 -8.88
CA ASP A 121 -5.95 -2.86 -9.49
C ASP A 121 -4.88 -3.13 -8.43
N VAL A 122 -3.96 -4.05 -8.70
CA VAL A 122 -2.90 -4.46 -7.78
C VAL A 122 -1.59 -3.78 -8.15
N LYS A 123 -0.88 -3.31 -7.13
CA LYS A 123 0.36 -2.56 -7.29
C LYS A 123 1.42 -3.03 -6.29
N GLY A 124 2.62 -3.28 -6.80
CA GLY A 124 3.80 -3.46 -5.96
C GLY A 124 4.14 -2.15 -5.26
N GLY A 125 4.27 -2.17 -3.94
CA GLY A 125 4.42 -0.96 -3.12
C GLY A 125 5.57 -0.02 -3.49
N GLU A 126 6.63 -0.51 -4.16
CA GLU A 126 7.79 0.29 -4.56
C GLU A 126 7.90 0.48 -6.08
N GLY A 127 8.02 1.74 -6.52
CA GLY A 127 8.47 2.11 -7.87
C GLY A 127 7.54 1.79 -9.04
N GLN A 128 6.42 1.09 -8.83
CA GLN A 128 5.45 0.84 -9.90
C GLN A 128 4.55 2.05 -10.10
N SER A 129 4.49 2.55 -11.33
CA SER A 129 3.52 3.55 -11.75
C SER A 129 2.13 2.94 -11.77
N ILE A 130 1.15 3.63 -11.20
CA ILE A 130 -0.26 3.32 -11.45
C ILE A 130 -0.50 3.77 -12.89
N GLY A 131 -0.58 2.82 -13.82
CA GLY A 131 -0.70 3.09 -15.25
C GLY A 131 -2.08 3.65 -15.60
N HIS A 132 -2.34 3.80 -16.90
CA HIS A 132 -3.69 4.14 -17.36
C HIS A 132 -4.65 2.98 -17.12
N LEU A 133 -5.42 3.02 -16.03
CA LEU A 133 -6.55 2.11 -15.85
C LEU A 133 -7.67 2.52 -16.81
N LEU A 134 -8.35 1.54 -17.39
CA LEU A 134 -9.63 1.77 -18.04
C LEU A 134 -10.67 1.14 -17.14
N VAL A 135 -11.29 1.97 -16.30
CA VAL A 135 -12.31 1.52 -15.37
C VAL A 135 -13.59 1.23 -16.18
N PRO A 136 -14.13 0.01 -16.13
CA PRO A 136 -15.37 -0.29 -16.82
C PRO A 136 -16.51 0.62 -16.33
N THR A 137 -17.32 1.15 -17.24
CA THR A 137 -18.40 2.11 -16.93
C THR A 137 -19.48 1.57 -15.99
N ASN A 138 -19.53 0.25 -15.77
CA ASN A 138 -20.43 -0.40 -14.84
C ASN A 138 -19.80 -0.73 -13.48
N THR A 139 -18.68 -0.08 -13.13
CA THR A 139 -18.00 -0.24 -11.84
C THR A 139 -18.62 0.70 -10.81
N ASN A 140 -19.09 0.17 -9.69
CA ASN A 140 -19.57 0.97 -8.56
C ASN A 140 -18.42 1.39 -7.65
N THR A 141 -17.36 0.59 -7.60
CA THR A 141 -16.27 0.80 -6.66
C THR A 141 -14.94 0.44 -7.27
N LEU A 142 -14.11 1.46 -7.51
CA LEU A 142 -12.71 1.29 -7.88
C LEU A 142 -11.86 1.13 -6.61
N MET A 143 -10.95 0.17 -6.63
CA MET A 143 -10.07 -0.16 -5.52
C MET A 143 -8.63 -0.31 -6.00
N LEU A 144 -7.71 0.14 -5.17
CA LEU A 144 -6.28 -0.09 -5.37
C LEU A 144 -5.77 -1.02 -4.26
N TRP A 145 -5.08 -2.09 -4.62
CA TRP A 145 -4.36 -2.93 -3.66
C TRP A 145 -2.87 -2.64 -3.74
N SER A 146 -2.25 -2.31 -2.61
CA SER A 146 -0.82 -2.17 -2.48
C SER A 146 -0.23 -3.30 -1.66
N GLU A 147 0.49 -4.19 -2.33
CA GLU A 147 1.28 -5.23 -1.67
C GLU A 147 2.70 -4.71 -1.41
N ARG A 148 3.01 -4.46 -0.13
CA ARG A 148 4.29 -3.87 0.28
C ARG A 148 5.27 -4.94 0.73
N ASN A 149 6.07 -5.44 -0.22
CA ASN A 149 7.08 -6.46 0.07
C ASN A 149 8.43 -5.90 0.55
N ALA A 150 8.63 -4.59 0.45
CA ALA A 150 9.91 -3.97 0.72
C ALA A 150 10.17 -3.70 2.21
N ARG A 151 11.42 -3.93 2.63
CA ARG A 151 11.88 -3.79 4.01
C ARG A 151 12.62 -2.47 4.27
N ASN A 152 12.33 -1.41 3.51
CA ASN A 152 12.97 -0.11 3.72
C ASN A 152 12.77 0.38 5.18
N THR A 153 13.82 0.98 5.74
CA THR A 153 13.87 1.50 7.12
C THR A 153 13.07 2.79 7.20
N LYS A 154 11.75 2.65 7.35
CA LYS A 154 10.83 3.77 7.48
C LYS A 154 9.86 3.49 8.61
N SER A 155 9.48 4.55 9.31
CA SER A 155 8.41 4.50 10.29
C SER A 155 7.07 4.11 9.63
N PRO A 156 6.13 3.50 10.39
CA PRO A 156 4.83 3.09 9.85
C PRO A 156 4.09 4.22 9.13
N SER A 157 4.09 5.42 9.72
CA SER A 157 3.44 6.60 9.14
C SER A 157 4.05 7.02 7.80
N SER A 158 5.37 6.97 7.67
CA SER A 158 6.07 7.28 6.43
C SER A 158 5.76 6.26 5.33
N ARG A 159 5.69 4.98 5.71
CA ARG A 159 5.35 3.89 4.79
C ARG A 159 3.94 4.09 4.22
N LEU A 160 2.91 4.22 5.06
CA LEU A 160 1.54 4.42 4.59
C LEU A 160 1.41 5.67 3.69
N ASN A 161 1.96 6.79 4.12
CA ASN A 161 1.89 8.05 3.37
C ASN A 161 2.47 7.96 1.95
N GLU A 162 3.55 7.20 1.76
CA GLU A 162 4.20 7.09 0.45
C GLU A 162 3.27 6.53 -0.63
N VAL A 163 2.52 5.47 -0.29
CA VAL A 163 1.65 4.78 -1.25
C VAL A 163 0.32 5.52 -1.41
N ILE A 164 -0.22 6.08 -0.32
CA ILE A 164 -1.46 6.88 -0.36
C ILE A 164 -1.29 8.09 -1.28
N ASN A 165 -0.20 8.83 -1.14
CA ASN A 165 0.04 10.02 -1.98
C ASN A 165 0.16 9.68 -3.47
N ARG A 166 0.66 8.48 -3.81
CA ARG A 166 0.73 8.02 -5.20
C ARG A 166 -0.66 7.70 -5.75
N ALA A 167 -1.49 7.00 -4.97
CA ALA A 167 -2.87 6.68 -5.32
C ALA A 167 -3.72 7.94 -5.57
N VAL A 168 -3.66 8.91 -4.65
CA VAL A 168 -4.43 10.15 -4.77
C VAL A 168 -4.01 10.97 -5.99
N ARG A 169 -2.70 11.13 -6.21
CA ARG A 169 -2.20 11.85 -7.39
C ARG A 169 -2.60 11.18 -8.69
N TRP A 170 -2.56 9.85 -8.74
CA TRP A 170 -3.00 9.10 -9.91
C TRP A 170 -4.50 9.32 -10.17
N GLY A 171 -5.36 9.16 -9.15
CA GLY A 171 -6.81 9.33 -9.31
C GLY A 171 -7.16 10.72 -9.83
N LEU A 172 -6.58 11.75 -9.21
CA LEU A 172 -6.72 13.13 -9.66
C LEU A 172 -6.25 13.34 -11.12
N ASN A 173 -5.10 12.79 -11.50
CA ASN A 173 -4.54 12.96 -12.84
C ASN A 173 -5.31 12.18 -13.92
N GLN A 174 -6.06 11.15 -13.55
CA GLN A 174 -6.85 10.34 -14.49
C GLN A 174 -8.34 10.66 -14.45
N ASP A 175 -8.77 11.60 -13.60
CA ASP A 175 -10.19 11.88 -13.34
C ASP A 175 -10.93 10.61 -12.87
N GLU A 176 -10.27 9.86 -11.99
CA GLU A 176 -10.76 8.61 -11.41
C GLU A 176 -10.85 8.74 -9.89
N ASP A 177 -11.92 8.19 -9.31
CA ASP A 177 -12.24 8.28 -7.88
C ASP A 177 -12.18 6.89 -7.20
N PRO A 178 -10.99 6.37 -6.87
CA PRO A 178 -10.88 5.20 -6.00
C PRO A 178 -11.65 5.41 -4.72
N ARG A 179 -12.48 4.42 -4.35
CA ARG A 179 -13.18 4.45 -3.05
C ARG A 179 -12.32 3.88 -1.93
N TYR A 180 -11.44 2.94 -2.28
CA TYR A 180 -10.57 2.25 -1.34
C TYR A 180 -9.14 2.15 -1.85
N MET A 181 -8.19 2.28 -0.92
CA MET A 181 -6.86 1.73 -1.09
C MET A 181 -6.61 0.71 0.04
N ILE A 182 -6.37 -0.54 -0.33
CA ILE A 182 -6.00 -1.61 0.59
C ILE A 182 -4.48 -1.68 0.63
N ILE A 183 -3.89 -1.65 1.81
CA ILE A 183 -2.44 -1.75 1.99
C ILE A 183 -2.14 -2.98 2.85
N ARG A 184 -1.51 -3.97 2.25
CA ARG A 184 -0.98 -5.12 2.98
C ARG A 184 0.54 -4.98 3.06
N ASP A 185 1.06 -4.84 4.28
CA ASP A 185 2.50 -4.66 4.52
C ASP A 185 3.03 -5.81 5.37
N PRO A 186 3.40 -6.97 4.78
CA PRO A 186 3.97 -8.06 5.56
C PRO A 186 5.21 -7.69 6.38
N PRO A 187 6.15 -6.86 5.91
CA PRO A 187 7.29 -6.43 6.71
C PRO A 187 6.96 -5.62 7.97
N ALA A 188 5.97 -4.71 7.91
CA ALA A 188 5.78 -3.69 8.95
C ALA A 188 4.34 -3.57 9.48
N GLY A 189 3.36 -4.15 8.80
CA GLY A 189 1.94 -4.10 9.15
C GLY A 189 1.62 -4.90 10.40
N ALA A 190 0.47 -4.57 10.99
CA ALA A 190 -0.04 -5.28 12.15
C ALA A 190 -0.39 -6.73 11.79
N ARG A 191 -0.43 -7.57 12.82
CA ARG A 191 -0.69 -9.01 12.67
C ARG A 191 -1.72 -9.48 13.66
N THR A 192 -2.53 -10.44 13.23
CA THR A 192 -3.38 -11.24 14.11
C THR A 192 -2.52 -12.10 15.04
N GLU A 193 -3.14 -12.69 16.07
CA GLU A 193 -2.45 -13.58 17.02
C GLU A 193 -1.78 -14.80 16.34
N ASN A 194 -2.38 -15.31 15.26
CA ASN A 194 -1.81 -16.40 14.45
C ASN A 194 -0.80 -15.92 13.38
N GLY A 195 -0.38 -14.65 13.46
CA GLY A 195 0.68 -14.08 12.63
C GLY A 195 0.26 -13.67 11.22
N ARG A 196 -1.04 -13.67 10.88
CA ARG A 196 -1.51 -13.18 9.57
C ARG A 196 -1.44 -11.66 9.54
N VAL A 197 -1.04 -11.11 8.40
CA VAL A 197 -0.97 -9.66 8.18
C VAL A 197 -2.39 -9.11 8.10
N ILE A 198 -2.69 -8.09 8.90
CA ILE A 198 -3.95 -7.36 8.83
C ILE A 198 -3.76 -6.22 7.81
N PRO A 199 -4.56 -6.15 6.74
CA PRO A 199 -4.47 -5.05 5.79
C PRO A 199 -5.07 -3.77 6.37
N ASP A 200 -4.45 -2.62 6.07
CA ASP A 200 -5.03 -1.31 6.31
C ASP A 200 -5.94 -0.91 5.14
N VAL A 201 -7.10 -0.33 5.44
CA VAL A 201 -8.08 0.16 4.47
C VAL A 201 -8.13 1.68 4.57
N ILE A 202 -7.64 2.33 3.53
CA ILE A 202 -7.77 3.78 3.35
C ILE A 202 -9.08 4.02 2.60
N VAL A 203 -9.97 4.79 3.21
CA VAL A 203 -11.29 5.12 2.67
C VAL A 203 -11.25 6.55 2.15
N PHE A 204 -11.57 6.71 0.88
CA PHE A 204 -11.65 8.02 0.22
C PHE A 204 -13.11 8.53 0.21
N PRO A 205 -13.34 9.82 -0.12
CA PRO A 205 -14.67 10.30 -0.40
C PRO A 205 -15.23 9.61 -1.66
N ASN A 206 -16.55 9.64 -1.84
CA ASN A 206 -17.18 8.98 -2.99
C ASN A 206 -16.79 9.60 -4.35
N GLU A 207 -16.34 10.86 -4.32
CA GLU A 207 -15.82 11.62 -5.46
C GLU A 207 -14.63 12.44 -4.94
N TYR A 208 -13.58 12.62 -5.73
CA TYR A 208 -12.49 13.50 -5.32
C TYR A 208 -12.92 14.98 -5.43
N PRO A 209 -12.33 15.85 -4.60
CA PRO A 209 -12.74 17.25 -4.57
C PRO A 209 -12.39 17.97 -5.88
N SER A 210 -13.30 18.82 -6.32
CA SER A 210 -13.16 19.64 -7.52
C SER A 210 -13.66 21.07 -7.26
N PRO A 211 -13.43 22.04 -8.17
CA PRO A 211 -14.02 23.37 -8.03
C PRO A 211 -15.56 23.36 -7.92
N ASN A 212 -16.22 22.37 -8.52
CA ASN A 212 -17.68 22.23 -8.51
C ASN A 212 -18.20 21.45 -7.30
N ASN A 213 -17.36 20.57 -6.73
CA ASN A 213 -17.66 19.79 -5.53
C ASN A 213 -16.45 19.89 -4.57
N PRO A 214 -16.29 21.02 -3.86
CA PRO A 214 -15.05 21.29 -3.14
C PRO A 214 -14.89 20.51 -1.84
N ASP A 215 -15.97 19.95 -1.31
CA ASP A 215 -15.99 19.24 -0.03
C ASP A 215 -16.86 17.98 -0.17
N PRO A 216 -16.35 16.97 -0.91
CA PRO A 216 -17.11 15.76 -1.20
C PRO A 216 -17.39 14.96 0.07
N LYS A 217 -18.56 14.33 0.12
CA LYS A 217 -19.00 13.58 1.30
C LYS A 217 -18.25 12.25 1.45
N MET A 218 -17.75 11.99 2.66
CA MET A 218 -17.25 10.67 3.04
C MET A 218 -18.39 9.64 3.12
N PRO A 219 -18.15 8.38 2.74
CA PRO A 219 -19.08 7.29 3.03
C PRO A 219 -19.21 7.07 4.54
N ALA A 220 -20.34 6.50 4.99
CA ALA A 220 -20.47 6.05 6.38
C ALA A 220 -19.77 4.69 6.58
N LEU A 221 -19.43 4.35 7.82
CA LEU A 221 -18.81 3.06 8.15
C LEU A 221 -19.71 1.87 7.73
N ASP A 222 -21.02 2.02 7.89
CA ASP A 222 -22.02 1.02 7.49
C ASP A 222 -22.09 0.78 5.96
N ASP A 223 -21.57 1.72 5.17
CA ASP A 223 -21.54 1.61 3.69
C ASP A 223 -20.29 0.85 3.20
N LEU A 224 -19.39 0.42 4.09
CA LEU A 224 -18.10 -0.15 3.73
C LEU A 224 -18.13 -1.68 3.58
N HIS A 225 -19.12 -2.22 2.86
CA HIS A 225 -19.33 -3.67 2.70
C HIS A 225 -18.10 -4.44 2.18
N PHE A 226 -17.30 -3.81 1.31
CA PHE A 226 -16.06 -4.44 0.86
C PHE A 226 -15.05 -4.63 2.01
N ALA A 227 -14.89 -3.61 2.85
CA ALA A 227 -13.98 -3.68 4.00
C ALA A 227 -14.47 -4.72 5.02
N GLU A 228 -15.79 -4.84 5.21
CA GLU A 228 -16.39 -5.88 6.05
C GLU A 228 -15.98 -7.28 5.60
N VAL A 229 -16.11 -7.58 4.30
CA VAL A 229 -15.70 -8.86 3.72
C VAL A 229 -14.18 -9.06 3.83
N LEU A 230 -13.39 -8.01 3.57
CA LEU A 230 -11.94 -8.07 3.69
C LEU A 230 -11.48 -8.45 5.10
N PHE A 231 -11.99 -7.77 6.13
CA PHE A 231 -11.65 -8.11 7.51
C PHE A 231 -12.20 -9.48 7.89
N LYS A 232 -13.43 -9.82 7.47
CA LYS A 232 -14.01 -11.13 7.76
C LYS A 232 -13.12 -12.27 7.28
N VAL A 233 -12.56 -12.13 6.08
CA VAL A 233 -11.71 -13.15 5.45
C VAL A 233 -10.29 -13.14 6.03
N THR A 234 -9.70 -11.96 6.23
CA THR A 234 -8.28 -11.84 6.61
C THR A 234 -8.05 -11.99 8.12
N THR A 235 -8.99 -11.52 8.95
CA THR A 235 -8.89 -11.53 10.42
C THR A 235 -9.92 -12.45 11.09
N GLY A 236 -11.02 -12.79 10.40
CA GLY A 236 -12.14 -13.54 10.97
C GLY A 236 -13.25 -12.65 11.55
N ILE A 237 -12.99 -11.34 11.65
CA ILE A 237 -13.88 -10.34 12.26
C ILE A 237 -14.62 -9.61 11.13
N GLY A 238 -15.95 -9.71 11.13
CA GLY A 238 -16.81 -9.07 10.12
C GLY A 238 -17.62 -7.89 10.66
N ASP A 239 -17.36 -7.44 11.89
CA ASP A 239 -17.99 -6.23 12.42
C ASP A 239 -16.98 -5.08 12.36
N LEU A 240 -17.24 -4.10 11.51
CA LEU A 240 -16.35 -2.94 11.35
C LEU A 240 -16.33 -2.04 12.59
N ASN A 241 -17.31 -2.14 13.48
CA ASN A 241 -17.29 -1.42 14.76
C ASN A 241 -16.40 -2.10 15.81
N ASP A 242 -15.88 -3.30 15.53
CA ASP A 242 -14.90 -3.94 16.37
C ASP A 242 -13.62 -3.10 16.43
N GLU A 243 -13.07 -2.94 17.64
CA GLU A 243 -11.86 -2.17 17.88
C GLU A 243 -10.70 -2.61 16.98
N GLN A 244 -10.57 -3.92 16.75
CA GLN A 244 -9.51 -4.46 15.91
C GLN A 244 -9.68 -4.06 14.45
N CYS A 245 -10.91 -3.97 13.94
CA CYS A 245 -11.16 -3.46 12.59
C CYS A 245 -10.90 -1.96 12.49
N LEU A 246 -11.40 -1.17 13.45
CA LEU A 246 -11.26 0.29 13.46
C LEU A 246 -9.80 0.75 13.45
N LYS A 247 -8.91 0.01 14.11
CA LYS A 247 -7.45 0.29 14.11
C LYS A 247 -6.83 0.24 12.72
N HIS A 248 -7.46 -0.42 11.76
CA HIS A 248 -6.97 -0.62 10.41
C HIS A 248 -7.83 0.08 9.35
N VAL A 249 -8.77 0.94 9.77
CA VAL A 249 -9.53 1.82 8.87
C VAL A 249 -9.00 3.24 9.02
N TRP A 250 -8.68 3.86 7.89
CA TRP A 250 -8.18 5.22 7.82
C TRP A 250 -9.07 6.06 6.93
N TRP A 251 -9.60 7.15 7.46
CA TRP A 251 -10.37 8.12 6.69
C TRP A 251 -9.42 9.07 5.99
N HIS A 252 -9.53 9.19 4.67
CA HIS A 252 -8.82 10.18 3.89
C HIS A 252 -9.78 11.24 3.38
N GLU A 253 -10.01 12.27 4.19
CA GLU A 253 -10.75 13.45 3.77
C GLU A 253 -9.92 14.32 2.82
N MET A 254 -10.58 14.92 1.85
CA MET A 254 -9.97 15.81 0.88
C MET A 254 -10.88 16.98 0.58
N ARG A 255 -10.29 18.17 0.48
CA ARG A 255 -11.03 19.40 0.23
C ARG A 255 -10.31 20.26 -0.80
N TYR A 256 -11.06 20.76 -1.77
CA TYR A 256 -10.56 21.77 -2.69
C TYR A 256 -10.65 23.16 -2.07
N ASP A 257 -9.55 23.89 -2.14
CA ASP A 257 -9.42 25.29 -1.78
C ASP A 257 -9.06 26.10 -3.02
N SER A 258 -9.92 27.05 -3.39
CA SER A 258 -9.73 27.90 -4.56
C SER A 258 -8.60 28.92 -4.44
N ARG A 259 -7.98 29.10 -3.27
CA ARG A 259 -6.87 30.03 -3.07
C ARG A 259 -5.63 29.58 -3.85
N ASP A 260 -4.80 30.55 -4.25
CA ASP A 260 -3.50 30.33 -4.93
C ASP A 260 -3.54 29.40 -6.17
N GLY A 261 -4.61 29.46 -6.97
CA GLY A 261 -4.72 28.65 -8.19
C GLY A 261 -5.32 27.25 -7.98
N GLY A 262 -5.86 26.98 -6.80
CA GLY A 262 -6.50 25.71 -6.47
C GLY A 262 -5.54 24.76 -5.77
N LYS A 263 -5.90 24.29 -4.58
CA LYS A 263 -5.17 23.26 -3.84
C LYS A 263 -6.13 22.22 -3.30
N ILE A 264 -5.67 20.98 -3.18
CA ILE A 264 -6.38 19.93 -2.47
C ILE A 264 -5.70 19.73 -1.11
N ASP A 265 -6.37 20.20 -0.08
CA ASP A 265 -6.04 19.89 1.31
C ASP A 265 -6.47 18.47 1.64
N LYS A 266 -5.70 17.81 2.51
CA LYS A 266 -5.88 16.39 2.82
C LYS A 266 -5.79 16.19 4.32
N ASN A 267 -6.71 15.44 4.88
CA ASN A 267 -6.65 15.00 6.27
C ASN A 267 -6.78 13.48 6.29
N ILE A 268 -5.83 12.81 6.93
CA ILE A 268 -5.87 11.35 7.05
C ILE A 268 -5.78 10.98 8.52
N TYR A 269 -6.80 10.29 9.03
CA TYR A 269 -6.90 9.94 10.44
C TYR A 269 -7.47 8.54 10.63
N ASN A 270 -7.10 7.90 11.74
CA ASN A 270 -7.52 6.54 12.05
C ASN A 270 -8.95 6.50 12.62
N ALA A 271 -9.73 5.48 12.27
CA ALA A 271 -11.13 5.35 12.72
C ALA A 271 -11.27 4.95 14.20
N TYR A 272 -10.26 4.31 14.79
CA TYR A 272 -10.25 3.99 16.22
C TYR A 272 -9.97 5.22 17.09
N ASP A 273 -9.02 6.05 16.68
CA ASP A 273 -8.64 7.29 17.35
C ASP A 273 -8.26 8.34 16.31
N ASN A 274 -9.15 9.34 16.13
CA ASN A 274 -8.97 10.42 15.17
C ASN A 274 -7.76 11.31 15.48
N GLY A 275 -7.17 11.23 16.69
CA GLY A 275 -5.91 11.90 17.02
C GLY A 275 -4.67 11.24 16.41
N ILE A 276 -4.80 10.00 15.90
CA ILE A 276 -3.74 9.32 15.15
C ILE A 276 -3.86 9.72 13.68
N GLU A 277 -3.03 10.68 13.29
CA GLU A 277 -3.07 11.28 11.95
C GLU A 277 -1.80 10.95 11.14
N LEU A 278 -1.96 10.93 9.81
CA LEU A 278 -0.83 10.98 8.88
C LEU A 278 -0.61 12.42 8.42
N ARG A 279 0.62 12.92 8.58
CA ARG A 279 0.98 14.24 8.05
C ARG A 279 0.95 14.21 6.53
N THR A 280 0.13 15.07 5.94
CA THR A 280 0.01 15.22 4.49
C THR A 280 0.52 16.59 4.04
N GLN A 281 0.73 16.72 2.73
CA GLN A 281 0.94 18.01 2.08
C GLN A 281 -0.15 18.22 1.05
N ALA A 282 -0.65 19.45 0.94
CA ALA A 282 -1.61 19.84 -0.08
C ALA A 282 -1.07 19.55 -1.49
N ILE A 283 -1.97 19.24 -2.41
CA ILE A 283 -1.65 19.01 -3.83
C ILE A 283 -2.08 20.24 -4.62
N ASP A 284 -1.18 20.84 -5.40
CA ASP A 284 -1.55 21.93 -6.30
C ASP A 284 -2.47 21.40 -7.40
N TYR A 285 -3.69 21.96 -7.49
CA TYR A 285 -4.69 21.48 -8.44
C TYR A 285 -4.28 21.75 -9.89
N SER A 286 -3.60 22.86 -10.13
CA SER A 286 -3.09 23.24 -11.45
C SER A 286 -2.00 22.32 -11.99
N ARG A 287 -1.32 21.54 -11.14
CA ARG A 287 -0.29 20.57 -11.57
C ARG A 287 -0.86 19.22 -11.99
N ILE A 288 -2.15 19.00 -11.74
CA ILE A 288 -2.85 17.75 -12.07
C ILE A 288 -3.06 17.66 -13.61
N SER A 289 -3.09 18.80 -14.31
CA SER A 289 -3.36 18.89 -15.76
C SER A 289 -2.13 18.83 -16.70
N ASP A 290 -0.90 18.76 -16.17
CA ASP A 290 0.34 18.90 -16.99
C ASP A 290 1.02 17.55 -17.33
N VAL A 291 0.36 16.42 -17.10
CA VAL A 291 0.85 15.10 -17.53
C VAL A 291 -0.08 14.55 -18.61
N ALA A 292 0.10 15.07 -19.84
CA ALA A 292 -0.47 14.53 -21.07
C ALA A 292 0.53 13.61 -21.78
#